data_AF-A0A8T7F6C1-F1
#
_entry.id   AF-A0A8T7F6C1-F1
#
_cell.length_a   1.000
_cell.length_b   1.000
_cell.length_c   1.000
_cell.angle_alpha   90.00
_cell.angle_beta   90.00
_cell.angle_gamma   90.00
#
_symmetry.space_group_name_H-M   'P 1'
#
loop_
_entity.id
_entity.type
_entity.pdbx_description
1 polymer ?
#
loop_
_entity_poly.entity_id
_entity_poly.type
_entity_poly.pdbx_seq_one_letter_code
_entity_poly.pdbx_strand_id
1 'polypeptide(L)'
;MIHVTLHEEELLTQFIDARATYSGKDRTGVAEEIMREGFYALVKSLHEQFMRGEISQGRMAELLGIGRLDLIHLLENMDLQVTNL
;
A
#
# COMPACT_ATOMS: atom_id res chain seq x y z
N MET A 1 18.09 -4.12 2.70
CA MET A 1 18.05 -3.57 1.33
C MET A 1 17.25 -4.56 0.50
N ILE A 2 16.00 -4.20 0.14
CA ILE A 2 15.16 -5.05 -0.69
C ILE A 2 15.60 -4.80 -2.14
N HIS A 3 16.04 -5.85 -2.85
CA HIS A 3 16.29 -5.76 -4.29
C HIS A 3 14.98 -6.05 -5.02
N VAL A 4 14.42 -5.03 -5.68
CA VAL A 4 13.29 -5.19 -6.59
C VAL A 4 13.86 -5.26 -8.01
N THR A 5 13.70 -6.41 -8.67
CA THR A 5 14.07 -6.57 -10.08
C THR A 5 12.92 -6.08 -10.94
N LEU A 6 13.11 -4.95 -11.65
CA LEU A 6 12.12 -4.41 -12.59
C LEU A 6 12.46 -4.93 -14.00
N HIS A 7 11.54 -5.67 -14.62
CA HIS A 7 11.69 -6.11 -16.00
C HIS A 7 11.32 -4.96 -16.94
N GLU A 8 12.17 -4.67 -17.94
CA GLU A 8 12.07 -3.48 -18.81
C GLU A 8 10.80 -3.46 -19.69
N GLU A 9 10.17 -4.62 -19.92
CA GLU A 9 8.96 -4.74 -20.74
C GLU A 9 7.66 -4.44 -19.96
N GLU A 10 7.73 -4.20 -18.65
CA GLU A 10 6.55 -3.99 -17.82
C GLU A 10 6.08 -2.52 -17.86
N LEU A 11 4.76 -2.33 -18.02
CA LEU A 11 4.12 -1.01 -17.99
C LEU A 11 4.52 -0.17 -16.77
N LEU A 12 4.73 -0.84 -15.62
CA LEU A 12 5.17 -0.21 -14.39
C LEU A 12 6.58 0.38 -14.52
N THR A 13 7.50 -0.34 -15.15
CA THR A 13 8.88 0.11 -15.39
C THR A 13 8.90 1.35 -16.28
N GLN A 14 8.12 1.34 -17.37
CA GLN A 14 7.99 2.50 -18.26
C GLN A 14 7.41 3.72 -17.54
N PHE A 15 6.42 3.52 -16.67
CA PHE A 15 5.86 4.57 -15.84
C PHE A 15 6.88 5.13 -14.84
N ILE A 16 7.65 4.26 -14.17
CA ILE A 16 8.72 4.66 -13.25
C ILE A 16 9.76 5.51 -13.98
N ASP A 17 10.19 5.09 -15.18
CA ASP A 17 11.20 5.79 -15.97
C ASP A 17 10.71 7.18 -16.41
N ALA A 18 9.46 7.27 -16.85
CA ALA A 18 8.83 8.55 -17.20
C ALA A 18 8.72 9.50 -15.98
N ARG A 19 8.29 8.99 -14.82
CA ARG A 19 8.12 9.79 -13.60
C ARG A 19 9.47 10.18 -12.98
N ALA A 20 10.49 9.34 -13.09
CA ALA A 20 11.87 9.65 -12.69
C ALA A 20 12.42 10.80 -13.54
N THR A 21 12.27 10.71 -14.87
CA THR A 21 12.70 11.75 -15.80
C THR A 21 12.02 13.09 -15.52
N TYR A 22 10.71 13.07 -15.25
CA TYR A 22 9.94 14.29 -14.98
C TYR A 22 10.25 14.92 -13.62
N SER A 23 10.43 14.09 -12.57
CA SER A 23 10.64 14.58 -11.19
C SER A 23 12.10 14.87 -10.84
N GLY A 24 13.05 14.43 -11.67
CA GLY A 24 14.48 14.51 -11.38
C GLY A 24 14.97 13.56 -10.28
N LYS A 25 14.11 12.64 -9.83
CA LYS A 25 14.46 11.57 -8.87
C LYS A 25 15.02 10.36 -9.60
N ASP A 26 15.81 9.55 -8.91
CA ASP A 26 16.22 8.25 -9.45
C ASP A 26 15.05 7.25 -9.47
N ARG A 27 15.21 6.18 -10.27
CA ARG A 27 14.20 5.14 -10.47
C ARG A 27 13.80 4.46 -9.16
N THR A 28 14.76 4.24 -8.27
CA THR A 28 14.53 3.56 -6.99
C THR A 28 13.64 4.42 -6.10
N GLY A 29 13.94 5.72 -5.98
CA GLY A 29 13.12 6.66 -5.20
C GLY A 29 11.68 6.75 -5.72
N VAL A 30 11.49 6.78 -7.05
CA VAL A 30 10.15 6.78 -7.65
C VAL A 30 9.42 5.46 -7.40
N ALA A 31 10.10 4.32 -7.53
CA ALA A 31 9.51 3.01 -7.25
C ALA A 31 9.07 2.90 -5.78
N GLU A 32 9.90 3.36 -4.84
CA GLU A 32 9.58 3.39 -3.41
C GLU A 32 8.36 4.28 -3.11
N GLU A 33 8.25 5.43 -3.77
CA GLU A 33 7.08 6.31 -3.66
C GLU A 33 5.81 5.63 -4.16
N ILE A 34 5.86 5.01 -5.33
CA ILE A 34 4.70 4.29 -5.91
C ILE A 34 4.28 3.12 -5.01
N MET A 35 5.22 2.32 -4.53
CA MET A 35 4.92 1.20 -3.63
C MET A 35 4.28 1.70 -2.33
N ARG A 36 4.79 2.79 -1.77
CA ARG A 36 4.23 3.41 -0.57
C ARG A 36 2.82 3.95 -0.83
N GLU A 37 2.63 4.77 -1.87
CA GLU A 37 1.33 5.31 -2.27
C GLU A 37 0.30 4.18 -2.48
N GLY A 38 0.69 3.12 -3.20
CA GLY A 38 -0.15 1.95 -3.46
C GLY A 38 -0.52 1.18 -2.19
N PHE A 39 0.43 0.98 -1.27
CA PHE A 39 0.17 0.35 0.01
C PHE A 39 -0.83 1.15 0.85
N TYR A 40 -0.62 2.47 0.98
CA TYR A 40 -1.54 3.35 1.71
C TYR A 40 -2.95 3.34 1.11
N ALA A 41 -3.05 3.39 -0.22
CA ALA A 41 -4.34 3.34 -0.92
C ALA A 41 -5.06 2.00 -0.71
N LEU A 42 -4.34 0.87 -0.74
CA LEU A 42 -4.89 -0.45 -0.48
C LEU A 42 -5.46 -0.54 0.95
N VAL A 43 -4.67 -0.18 1.96
CA VAL A 43 -5.10 -0.25 3.37
C VAL A 43 -6.31 0.65 3.61
N LYS A 44 -6.30 1.86 3.06
CA LYS A 44 -7.44 2.80 3.18
C LYS A 44 -8.71 2.26 2.52
N SER A 45 -8.62 1.69 1.32
CA SER A 45 -9.77 1.09 0.63
C SER A 45 -10.40 -0.05 1.44
N LEU A 46 -9.57 -0.92 2.02
CA LEU A 46 -10.05 -2.01 2.87
C LEU A 46 -10.64 -1.48 4.18
N HIS A 47 -10.04 -0.44 4.77
CA HIS A 47 -10.57 0.23 5.96
C HIS A 47 -11.94 0.84 5.69
N GLU A 48 -12.14 1.50 4.54
CA GLU A 48 -13.44 2.04 4.14
C GLU A 48 -14.51 0.94 4.00
N GLN A 49 -14.17 -0.20 3.39
CA GLN A 49 -15.06 -1.36 3.32
C GLN A 49 -15.42 -1.89 4.71
N PHE A 50 -14.45 -1.94 5.63
CA PHE A 50 -14.68 -2.31 7.03
C PHE A 50 -15.61 -1.31 7.73
N MET A 51 -15.39 -0.02 7.57
CA MET A 51 -16.22 1.03 8.17
C MET A 51 -17.66 1.01 7.63
N ARG A 52 -17.87 0.59 6.38
CA ARG A 52 -19.19 0.34 5.79
C ARG A 52 -19.83 -0.98 6.22
N GLY A 53 -19.11 -1.83 6.97
CA GLY A 53 -19.57 -3.15 7.39
C GLY A 53 -19.58 -4.21 6.27
N GLU A 54 -18.93 -3.93 5.13
CA GLU A 54 -18.85 -4.83 3.97
C GLU A 54 -17.92 -6.01 4.24
N ILE A 55 -16.87 -5.78 5.04
CA ILE A 55 -15.93 -6.82 5.47
C ILE A 55 -15.71 -6.75 6.99
N SER A 56 -15.38 -7.88 7.60
CA SER A 56 -14.94 -7.93 9.00
C SER A 56 -13.47 -7.51 9.13
N GLN A 57 -13.06 -7.10 10.33
CA GLN A 57 -11.64 -6.86 10.64
C GLN A 57 -10.77 -8.10 10.38
N GLY A 58 -11.29 -9.30 10.67
CA GLY A 58 -10.60 -10.56 10.37
C GLY A 58 -10.37 -10.75 8.87
N ARG A 59 -11.39 -10.45 8.05
CA ARG A 59 -11.28 -10.52 6.59
C ARG A 59 -10.27 -9.51 6.03
N MET A 60 -10.20 -8.32 6.60
CA MET A 60 -9.18 -7.33 6.23
C MET A 60 -7.76 -7.83 6.50
N ALA A 61 -7.52 -8.46 7.65
CA ALA A 61 -6.21 -9.03 7.99
C ALA A 61 -5.80 -10.14 7.01
N GLU A 62 -6.74 -11.02 6.64
CA GLU A 62 -6.53 -12.05 5.62
C GLU A 62 -6.16 -11.46 4.26
N LEU A 63 -6.88 -10.42 3.81
CA LEU A 63 -6.64 -9.77 2.50
C LEU A 63 -5.28 -9.07 2.44
N LEU A 64 -4.79 -8.58 3.58
CA LEU A 64 -3.44 -8.01 3.70
C LEU A 64 -2.36 -9.05 3.96
N GLY A 65 -2.73 -10.30 4.25
CA GLY A 65 -1.79 -11.38 4.57
C GLY A 65 -1.04 -11.19 5.89
N ILE A 66 -1.64 -10.51 6.86
CA ILE A 66 -1.03 -10.19 8.16
C ILE A 66 -1.86 -10.70 9.34
N GLY A 67 -1.25 -10.75 10.53
CA GLY A 67 -1.96 -11.09 11.76
C GLY A 67 -2.96 -10.00 12.18
N ARG A 68 -4.00 -10.38 12.94
CA ARG A 68 -4.98 -9.42 13.45
C ARG A 68 -4.36 -8.36 14.37
N LEU A 69 -3.38 -8.73 15.18
CA LEU A 69 -2.67 -7.78 16.04
C LEU A 69 -1.86 -6.78 15.21
N ASP A 70 -1.16 -7.26 14.18
CA ASP A 70 -0.40 -6.41 13.25
C ASP A 70 -1.33 -5.46 12.49
N LEU A 71 -2.53 -5.90 12.12
CA LEU A 71 -3.54 -5.03 11.52
C LEU A 71 -3.95 -3.90 12.47
N ILE A 72 -4.16 -4.18 13.76
CA ILE A 72 -4.52 -3.15 14.75
C ILE A 72 -3.42 -2.09 14.80
N HIS A 73 -2.16 -2.52 14.97
CA HIS A 73 -1.02 -1.60 15.01
C HIS A 73 -0.83 -0.84 13.69
N LEU A 74 -1.06 -1.48 12.56
CA LEU A 74 -1.00 -0.82 11.25
C LEU A 74 -2.03 0.30 11.16
N LEU A 75 -3.29 0.03 11.53
CA LEU A 75 -4.36 1.03 11.49
C LEU A 75 -4.09 2.18 12.46
N GLU A 76 -3.64 1.89 13.68
CA GLU A 76 -3.23 2.90 14.67
C GLU A 76 -2.12 3.81 14.14
N ASN A 77 -1.08 3.25 13.53
CA ASN A 77 0.03 4.02 12.95
C ASN A 77 -0.37 4.85 11.73
N MET A 78 -1.52 4.55 11.13
CA MET A 78 -2.10 5.31 10.01
C MET A 78 -3.21 6.27 10.46
N ASP A 79 -3.41 6.45 11.76
CA ASP A 79 -4.50 7.23 12.36
C ASP A 79 -5.89 6.77 11.88
N LEU A 80 -6.04 5.48 11.60
CA LEU A 80 -7.30 4.86 11.17
C LEU A 80 -7.98 4.18 12.36
N GLN A 81 -9.26 4.50 12.56
CA GLN A 81 -10.05 3.95 13.66
C GLN A 81 -10.23 2.43 13.52
N VAL A 82 -10.05 1.71 14.63
CA VAL A 82 -10.12 0.24 14.68
C VAL A 82 -11.50 -0.27 15.12
N THR A 83 -12.38 0.65 15.55
CA THR A 83 -13.75 0.36 16.00
C THR A 83 -14.73 1.28 15.30
N ASN A 84 -15.88 0.73 14.89
CA ASN A 84 -17.00 1.47 14.29
C ASN A 84 -18.01 2.01 15.34
N LEU A 85 -17.57 2.21 16.59
CA LEU A 85 -18.41 2.67 17.71
C LEU A 85 -18.70 4.16 17.63
#